data_AF-A0A0U5B6W1-F1
#
_entry.id   AF-A0A0U5B6W1-F1
#
_cell.length_a   1.000
_cell.length_b   1.000
_cell.length_c   1.000
_cell.angle_alpha   90.00
_cell.angle_beta   90.00
_cell.angle_gamma   90.00
#
_symmetry.space_group_name_H-M   'P 1'
#
loop_
_entity.id
_entity.type
_entity.pdbx_description
1 polymer ?
#
loop_
_entity_poly.entity_id
_entity_poly.type
_entity_poly.pdbx_seq_one_letter_code
_entity_poly.pdbx_strand_id
1 'polypeptide(L)' 'MAFMRARQQLEEVPLFEIAVWSCENESCNGWMRQDYSFIAQPVCPLCQSQMNTENRMLPQLSHYAGP' A
#
# COMPACT_ATOMS: atom_id res chain seq x y z
N MET A 1 -37.36 -17.78 16.89
CA MET A 1 -36.82 -16.43 17.02
C MET A 1 -35.78 -16.26 15.92
N ALA A 2 -36.01 -15.34 14.98
CA ALA A 2 -35.15 -15.14 13.83
C ALA A 2 -33.81 -14.54 14.29
N PHE A 3 -32.71 -15.25 14.06
CA PHE A 3 -31.37 -14.74 14.26
C PHE A 3 -31.07 -13.69 13.18
N MET A 4 -31.43 -12.44 13.45
CA MET A 4 -30.99 -11.30 12.64
C MET A 4 -29.47 -11.26 12.72
N ARG A 5 -28.80 -11.67 11.62
CA ARG A 5 -27.41 -11.32 11.37
C ARG A 5 -27.35 -9.80 11.37
N ALA A 6 -26.91 -9.21 12.48
CA ALA A 6 -26.55 -7.81 12.52
C ALA A 6 -25.62 -7.57 11.34
N ARG A 7 -26.00 -6.64 10.44
CA ARG A 7 -25.07 -6.09 9.47
C ARG A 7 -23.91 -5.56 10.29
N GLN A 8 -22.81 -6.30 10.37
CA GLN A 8 -21.54 -5.73 10.81
C GLN A 8 -21.29 -4.59 9.85
N GLN A 9 -21.52 -3.38 10.33
CA GLN A 9 -21.11 -2.18 9.64
C GLN A 9 -19.59 -2.29 9.60
N LEU A 10 -19.05 -2.67 8.44
CA LEU A 10 -17.61 -2.71 8.24
C LEU A 10 -17.13 -1.28 8.48
N GLU A 11 -16.42 -1.08 9.58
CA GLU A 11 -15.81 0.21 9.87
C GLU A 11 -14.84 0.51 8.73
N GLU A 12 -15.06 1.65 8.07
CA GLU A 12 -14.24 2.04 6.92
C GLU A 12 -12.83 2.32 7.40
N VAL A 13 -11.85 1.59 6.85
CA VAL A 13 -10.44 1.77 7.22
C VAL A 13 -9.99 3.15 6.72
N PRO A 14 -9.47 4.03 7.60
CA PRO A 14 -9.04 5.35 7.17
C PRO A 14 -7.87 5.25 6.18
N LEU A 15 -7.97 6.04 5.11
CA LEU A 15 -6.95 6.14 4.08
C LEU A 15 -6.16 7.43 4.26
N PHE A 16 -4.86 7.34 4.04
CA PHE A 16 -3.93 8.45 4.13
C PHE A 16 -3.14 8.58 2.82
N GLU A 17 -2.74 9.80 2.49
CA GLU A 17 -1.83 10.05 1.38
C GLU A 17 -0.42 9.59 1.77
N ILE A 18 0.06 8.53 1.13
CA ILE A 18 1.35 7.91 1.47
C ILE A 18 2.24 7.88 0.22
N ALA A 19 3.48 8.30 0.41
CA ALA A 19 4.49 8.26 -0.64
C ALA A 19 4.88 6.81 -0.97
N VAL A 20 4.90 6.51 -2.27
CA VAL A 20 5.24 5.20 -2.83
C VAL A 20 6.27 5.37 -3.94
N TRP A 21 7.05 4.32 -4.14
CA TRP A 21 7.73 4.06 -5.39
C TRP A 21 6.73 3.39 -6.34
N SER A 22 6.49 3.98 -7.49
CA SER A 22 5.67 3.41 -8.58
C SER A 22 6.58 2.98 -9.72
N CYS A 23 6.25 1.88 -10.38
CA CYS A 23 7.03 1.39 -11.51
C CYS A 23 6.74 2.25 -12.75
N GLU A 24 7.80 2.72 -13.42
CA GLU A 24 7.65 3.56 -14.63
C GLU A 24 7.21 2.76 -15.87
N ASN A 25 7.38 1.44 -15.85
CA ASN A 25 6.94 0.57 -16.94
C ASN A 25 5.40 0.45 -16.96
N GLU A 26 4.77 0.98 -18.00
CA GLU A 26 3.31 0.95 -18.21
C GLU A 26 2.70 -0.46 -18.24
N SER A 27 3.50 -1.48 -18.56
CA SER A 27 3.06 -2.89 -18.51
C SER A 27 3.19 -3.54 -17.13
N CYS A 28 3.67 -2.79 -16.12
CA CYS A 28 3.90 -3.26 -14.76
C CYS A 28 3.16 -2.39 -13.74
N ASN A 29 2.24 -3.01 -12.99
CA ASN A 29 1.50 -2.34 -11.92
C ASN A 29 2.24 -2.33 -10.57
N GLY A 30 3.57 -2.46 -10.59
CA GLY A 30 4.38 -2.59 -9.38
C GLY A 30 4.48 -1.26 -8.63
N TRP A 31 4.29 -1.30 -7.32
CA TRP A 31 4.60 -0.18 -6.44
C TRP A 31 4.96 -0.69 -5.04
N MET A 32 5.67 0.12 -4.26
CA MET A 32 5.95 -0.16 -2.85
C MET A 32 6.00 1.14 -2.06
N ARG A 33 5.74 1.08 -0.75
CA ARG A 33 5.84 2.25 0.12
C ARG A 33 7.27 2.77 0.18
N GLN A 34 7.45 4.09 0.14
CA GLN A 34 8.77 4.71 0.12
C GLN A 34 9.59 4.37 1.37
N ASP A 35 8.94 4.27 2.53
CA ASP A 35 9.54 3.97 3.84
C ASP A 35 10.26 2.62 3.91
N TYR A 36 10.03 1.73 2.94
CA TYR A 36 10.62 0.38 2.89
C TYR A 36 11.75 0.26 1.86
N SER A 37 12.20 1.39 1.28
CA SER A 37 13.42 1.45 0.48
C SER A 37 14.56 2.04 1.30
N PHE A 38 15.70 1.33 1.36
CA PHE A 38 16.94 1.84 1.96
C PHE A 38 17.81 2.62 0.96
N ILE A 39 17.43 2.60 -0.32
CA ILE A 39 18.15 3.26 -1.41
C ILE A 39 17.35 4.44 -1.94
N ALA A 40 18.07 5.47 -2.41
CA ALA A 40 17.50 6.74 -2.85
C ALA A 40 16.54 6.58 -4.03
N GLN A 41 16.83 5.66 -4.95
CA GLN A 41 15.94 5.33 -6.06
C GLN A 41 16.00 3.82 -6.34
N PRO A 42 14.93 3.08 -5.99
CA PRO A 42 14.89 1.65 -6.18
C PRO A 42 14.51 1.25 -7.61
N VAL A 43 14.87 0.01 -7.95
CA VAL A 43 14.35 -0.68 -9.13
C VAL A 43 13.15 -1.53 -8.73
N CYS A 44 12.18 -1.66 -9.64
CA CYS A 44 11.00 -2.47 -9.44
C CYS A 44 11.38 -3.95 -9.27
N PRO A 45 11.03 -4.62 -8.17
CA PRO A 45 11.40 -6.03 -7.96
C PRO A 45 10.67 -6.99 -8.90
N LEU A 46 9.60 -6.54 -9.58
CA LEU A 46 8.80 -7.37 -10.48
C LEU A 46 9.34 -7.40 -11.91
N CYS A 47 9.78 -6.25 -12.44
CA CYS A 47 10.22 -6.13 -13.83
C CYS A 47 11.60 -5.46 -14.01
N GLN A 48 12.26 -5.07 -12.91
CA GLN A 48 13.59 -4.46 -12.88
C GLN A 48 13.68 -3.07 -13.55
N SER A 49 12.56 -2.48 -13.95
CA SER A 49 12.49 -1.10 -14.43
C SER A 49 12.73 -0.10 -13.30
N GLN A 50 13.04 1.15 -13.66
CA GLN A 50 13.17 2.26 -12.70
C GLN A 50 11.82 2.56 -12.04
N MET A 51 11.89 3.19 -10.87
CA MET A 51 10.72 3.63 -10.13
C MET A 51 10.79 5.14 -9.89
N ASN A 52 9.62 5.77 -9.93
CA ASN A 52 9.39 7.18 -9.62
C ASN A 52 8.60 7.31 -8.29
N THR A 53 8.69 8.47 -7.66
CA THR A 53 7.91 8.77 -6.45
C THR A 53 6.51 9.26 -6.81
N GLU A 54 5.49 8.66 -6.19
CA GLU A 54 4.08 9.04 -6.33
C GLU A 54 3.40 9.02 -4.95
N ASN A 55 2.24 9.67 -4.83
CA ASN A 55 1.40 9.58 -3.63
C ASN A 55 0.17 8.72 -3.91
N ARG A 56 -0.17 7.83 -2.96
CA ARG A 56 -1.36 6.97 -3.05
C ARG A 56 -2.17 6.99 -1.75
N MET A 57 -3.49 6.93 -1.88
CA MET A 57 -4.41 6.80 -0.75
C MET A 57 -4.42 5.35 -0.25
N LEU A 58 -3.73 5.09 0.85
CA LEU A 58 -3.54 3.75 1.40
C LEU A 58 -3.84 3.73 2.90
N PRO A 59 -4.27 2.58 3.46
CA PRO A 59 -4.31 2.40 4.90
C PRO A 59 -2.93 2.62 5.52
N GLN A 60 -2.88 3.10 6.75
CA GLN A 60 -1.64 3.14 7.51
C GLN A 60 -1.20 1.71 7.84
N LEU A 61 0.06 1.38 7.59
CA LEU A 61 0.66 0.17 8.17
C LEU A 61 1.17 0.51 9.55
N SER A 62 0.60 -0.10 10.58
CA SER A 62 1.29 -0.25 11.85
C SER A 62 2.17 -1.50 11.74
N HIS A 63 3.45 -1.37 12.08
CA HIS A 63 4.25 -2.56 12.40
C HIS A 63 3.62 -3.18 13.64
N TYR A 64 2.68 -4.11 13.45
CA TYR A 64 2.10 -4.85 14.57
C TYR A 64 3.17 -5.81 15.09
N ALA A 65 4.02 -5.31 15.98
CA ALA A 65 4.74 -6.13 16.95
C ALA A 65 3.69 -6.54 17.99
N GLY A 66 2.87 -7.52 17.65
CA GLY A 66 2.02 -8.19 18.63
C GLY A 66 2.91 -8.80 19.73
N PRO A 67 2.39 -8.94 20.96
CA PRO A 67 3.13 -9.54 22.07
C PRO A 67 3.57 -10.98 21.77
#